data_AF-A0A7C6UDG1-F1
#
_entry.id   AF-A0A7C6UDG1-F1
#
_cell.length_a   1.000
_cell.length_b   1.000
_cell.length_c   1.000
_cell.angle_alpha   90.00
_cell.angle_beta   90.00
_cell.angle_gamma   90.00
#
_symmetry.space_group_name_H-M   'P 1'
#
loop_
_entity.id
_entity.type
_entity.pdbx_description
1 polymer ?
#
loop_
_entity_poly.entity_id
_entity_poly.type
_entity_poly.pdbx_seq_one_letter_code
_entity_poly.pdbx_strand_id
1 'polypeptide(L)'
;MIRKNKTRSALAMLVLAALLLVACGGNDPSHPGANIRTDELGLVTVEIKDGEATVTFDPERWAEYEEETHFYEEQPGAVEISAEPFPIAAESGKIVDAVICQIEAFDFDPLSDFVLPSILLMMEDGGVEWAIANPFFMTPGESVHTVMRLPFLENIVGLSCEAEREGMGLMTVYATDADGREYDVRRSYEFSQLLQGMWHCEYQYRSSEYEMHMMFGKNGVLKLNKSLLYSDDWGVAYTGTYTLHLDEGMSGGLRPGMLSVDLTLASGQDLVYIMDEPETIAGSFFANGGGFEGWLSLYHSDGDPLHTAGGVPMESCTFWVDYASGAKDGEGTFLSSDFFDDEELVDYIVRNVPGARELTDLGMSALVTGEITFMRFEGDCRDVWFGTDHPDQFVKEVLYTVGPWGAIYMYNPVSDEWEGRFEPYGAG
;
A
#
# COMPACT_ATOMS: atom_id res chain seq x y z
N MET A 1 38.11 21.93 -40.93
CA MET A 1 36.91 21.26 -41.45
C MET A 1 36.16 20.69 -40.26
N ILE A 2 34.82 20.70 -40.28
CA ILE A 2 33.89 20.27 -39.20
C ILE A 2 33.64 21.31 -38.08
N ARG A 3 32.76 22.28 -38.38
CA ARG A 3 31.88 22.94 -37.42
C ARG A 3 30.54 23.18 -38.12
N LYS A 4 29.58 22.27 -37.95
CA LYS A 4 28.14 22.41 -38.25
C LYS A 4 27.47 21.10 -37.84
N ASN A 5 26.77 21.06 -36.70
CA ASN A 5 25.64 20.15 -36.44
C ASN A 5 24.96 20.27 -35.06
N LYS A 6 25.39 21.15 -34.14
CA LYS A 6 24.72 21.26 -32.84
C LYS A 6 23.30 21.86 -32.90
N THR A 7 23.00 22.71 -33.88
CA THR A 7 21.68 23.36 -34.01
C THR A 7 20.60 22.48 -34.63
N ARG A 8 20.95 21.40 -35.36
CA ARG A 8 19.95 20.47 -35.89
C ARG A 8 19.47 19.45 -34.85
N SER A 9 20.32 19.08 -33.90
CA SER A 9 19.95 18.16 -32.82
C SER A 9 19.00 18.81 -31.79
N ALA A 10 19.24 20.08 -31.45
CA ALA A 10 18.37 20.81 -30.53
C ALA A 10 16.98 21.10 -31.14
N LEU A 11 16.91 21.38 -32.45
CA LEU A 11 15.64 21.60 -33.14
C LEU A 11 14.85 20.29 -33.32
N ALA A 12 15.54 19.15 -33.52
CA ALA A 12 14.90 17.84 -33.59
C ALA A 12 14.32 17.40 -32.24
N MET A 13 15.02 17.64 -31.12
CA MET A 13 14.47 17.39 -29.78
C MET A 13 13.28 18.29 -29.45
N LEU A 14 13.31 19.58 -29.84
CA LEU A 14 12.20 20.50 -29.60
C LEU A 14 10.94 20.15 -30.43
N VAL A 15 11.13 19.60 -31.63
CA VAL A 15 10.03 19.10 -32.47
C VAL A 15 9.50 17.76 -31.94
N LEU A 16 10.35 16.89 -31.39
CA LEU A 16 9.92 15.64 -30.76
C LEU A 16 9.13 15.92 -29.46
N ALA A 17 9.60 16.84 -28.61
CA ALA A 17 8.90 17.25 -27.40
C ALA A 17 7.56 17.95 -27.72
N ALA A 18 7.51 18.76 -28.79
CA ALA A 18 6.27 19.37 -29.24
C ALA A 18 5.29 18.38 -29.92
N LEU A 19 5.76 17.25 -30.44
CA LEU A 19 4.91 16.19 -30.99
C LEU A 19 4.41 15.24 -29.89
N LEU A 20 5.19 14.99 -28.84
CA LEU A 20 4.75 14.26 -27.65
C LEU A 20 3.67 15.03 -26.87
N LEU A 21 3.77 16.36 -26.80
CA LEU A 21 2.72 17.23 -26.24
C LEU A 21 1.42 17.30 -27.07
N VAL A 22 1.43 16.81 -28.31
CA VAL A 22 0.24 16.79 -29.18
C VAL A 22 -0.40 15.39 -29.20
N ALA A 23 0.35 14.34 -28.86
CA ALA A 23 -0.17 12.97 -28.74
C ALA A 23 -0.85 12.71 -27.38
N CYS A 24 -0.62 13.54 -26.36
CA CYS A 24 -1.26 13.45 -25.05
C CYS A 24 -1.86 14.81 -24.66
N GLY A 25 -3.13 15.04 -25.00
CA GLY A 25 -3.94 16.11 -24.37
C GLY A 25 -3.69 17.54 -24.86
N GLY A 26 -4.09 17.84 -26.10
CA GLY A 26 -4.31 19.23 -26.50
C GLY A 26 -5.62 19.76 -25.91
N ASN A 27 -5.57 20.81 -25.08
CA ASN A 27 -6.76 21.51 -24.59
C ASN A 27 -7.72 21.82 -25.75
N ASP A 28 -8.93 21.26 -25.72
CA ASP A 28 -9.97 21.59 -26.70
C ASP A 28 -10.34 23.08 -26.56
N PRO A 29 -10.16 23.89 -27.62
CA PRO A 29 -10.52 25.30 -27.59
C PRO A 29 -12.03 25.56 -27.34
N SER A 30 -12.88 24.54 -27.39
CA SER A 30 -14.31 24.64 -27.07
C SER A 30 -14.62 24.70 -25.56
N HIS A 31 -13.70 24.28 -24.68
CA HIS A 31 -13.85 24.26 -23.22
C HIS A 31 -12.65 24.90 -22.48
N PRO A 32 -12.53 26.24 -22.46
CA PRO A 32 -11.43 26.90 -21.75
C PRO A 32 -11.52 26.63 -20.24
N GLY A 33 -10.58 25.81 -19.73
CA GLY A 33 -10.45 25.48 -18.31
C GLY A 33 -10.82 24.05 -17.93
N ALA A 34 -11.32 23.24 -18.87
CA ALA A 34 -11.49 21.80 -18.66
C ALA A 34 -10.26 21.05 -19.21
N ASN A 35 -9.81 20.04 -18.46
CA ASN A 35 -8.78 19.13 -18.92
C ASN A 35 -9.46 17.85 -19.41
N ILE A 36 -9.30 17.52 -20.70
CA ILE A 36 -9.95 16.39 -21.34
C ILE A 36 -8.89 15.34 -21.70
N ARG A 37 -9.16 14.09 -21.34
CA ARG A 37 -8.31 12.93 -21.56
C ARG A 37 -9.13 11.83 -22.18
N THR A 38 -8.62 11.21 -23.23
CA THR A 38 -9.28 10.10 -23.92
C THR A 38 -8.24 9.00 -24.08
N ASP A 39 -8.64 7.74 -23.87
CA ASP A 39 -7.73 6.61 -24.10
C ASP A 39 -7.40 6.45 -25.59
N GLU A 40 -6.39 5.63 -25.91
CA GLU A 40 -5.90 5.45 -27.28
C GLU A 40 -6.97 4.92 -28.25
N LEU A 41 -7.90 4.08 -27.76
CA LEU A 41 -8.95 3.47 -28.56
C LEU A 41 -10.20 4.36 -28.66
N GLY A 42 -10.28 5.43 -27.86
CA GLY A 42 -11.43 6.34 -27.83
C GLY A 42 -12.66 5.73 -27.16
N LEU A 43 -12.48 4.77 -26.26
CA LEU A 43 -13.54 4.07 -25.53
C LEU A 43 -14.05 4.88 -24.34
N VAL A 44 -13.16 5.62 -23.70
CA VAL A 44 -13.34 6.30 -22.42
C VAL A 44 -12.78 7.71 -22.54
N THR A 45 -13.57 8.70 -22.14
CA THR A 45 -13.12 10.09 -22.02
C THR A 45 -13.38 10.59 -20.62
N VAL A 46 -12.39 11.24 -20.02
CA VAL A 46 -12.47 11.92 -18.73
C VAL A 46 -12.36 13.41 -18.95
N GLU A 47 -13.37 14.16 -18.49
CA GLU A 47 -13.35 15.62 -18.41
C GLU A 47 -13.16 16.03 -16.94
N ILE A 48 -12.15 16.85 -16.68
CA ILE A 48 -11.86 17.40 -15.35
C ILE A 48 -12.11 18.90 -15.37
N LYS A 49 -12.91 19.38 -14.42
CA LYS A 49 -13.27 20.78 -14.29
C LYS A 49 -13.45 21.15 -12.82
N ASP A 50 -12.81 22.25 -12.42
CA ASP A 50 -12.91 22.80 -11.06
C ASP A 50 -12.55 21.79 -9.93
N GLY A 51 -11.73 20.77 -10.24
CA GLY A 51 -11.32 19.72 -9.32
C GLY A 51 -12.22 18.48 -9.29
N GLU A 52 -13.30 18.48 -10.06
CA GLU A 52 -14.23 17.35 -10.23
C GLU A 52 -14.02 16.71 -11.59
N ALA A 53 -14.24 15.39 -11.69
CA ALA A 53 -14.10 14.67 -12.95
C ALA A 53 -15.38 13.92 -13.32
N THR A 54 -15.65 13.85 -14.63
CA THR A 54 -16.70 13.02 -15.20
C THR A 54 -16.11 12.12 -16.28
N VAL A 55 -16.54 10.86 -16.32
CA VAL A 55 -16.20 9.92 -17.37
C VAL A 55 -17.37 9.71 -18.31
N THR A 56 -17.10 9.63 -19.61
CA THR A 56 -18.06 9.22 -20.64
C THR A 56 -17.51 8.03 -21.39
N PHE A 57 -18.42 7.18 -21.88
CA PHE A 57 -18.12 6.03 -22.71
C PHE A 57 -18.63 6.28 -24.12
N ASP A 58 -17.92 5.78 -25.13
CA ASP A 58 -18.39 5.80 -26.53
C ASP A 58 -19.06 4.46 -26.89
N PRO A 59 -20.41 4.37 -26.91
CA PRO A 59 -21.09 3.10 -27.14
C PRO A 59 -20.82 2.50 -28.53
N GLU A 60 -20.57 3.33 -29.55
CA GLU A 60 -20.27 2.84 -30.89
C GLU A 60 -18.90 2.18 -30.93
N ARG A 61 -17.92 2.75 -30.22
CA ARG A 61 -16.59 2.16 -30.08
C ARG A 61 -16.59 0.89 -29.27
N TRP A 62 -17.28 0.86 -28.14
CA TRP A 62 -17.38 -0.35 -27.32
C TRP A 62 -18.05 -1.52 -28.05
N ALA A 63 -19.01 -1.24 -28.95
CA ALA A 63 -19.61 -2.26 -29.80
C ALA A 63 -18.61 -2.92 -30.77
N GLU A 64 -17.48 -2.27 -31.09
CA GLU A 64 -16.39 -2.87 -31.89
C GLU A 64 -15.61 -3.94 -31.10
N TYR A 65 -15.67 -3.93 -29.75
CA TYR A 65 -14.93 -4.81 -28.84
C TYR A 65 -15.84 -5.77 -28.04
N GLU A 66 -17.11 -5.88 -28.45
CA GLU A 66 -18.12 -6.68 -27.75
C GLU A 66 -17.73 -8.17 -27.64
N GLU A 67 -17.08 -8.73 -28.67
CA GLU A 67 -16.68 -10.14 -28.68
C GLU A 67 -15.47 -10.40 -27.77
N GLU A 68 -14.48 -9.49 -27.74
CA GLU A 68 -13.26 -9.65 -26.95
C GLU A 68 -13.49 -9.44 -25.45
N THR A 69 -14.49 -8.62 -25.09
CA THR A 69 -14.84 -8.38 -23.69
C THR A 69 -15.46 -9.59 -23.01
N HIS A 70 -15.96 -10.61 -23.74
CA HIS A 70 -16.61 -11.84 -23.24
C HIS A 70 -17.80 -11.64 -22.26
N PHE A 71 -18.11 -10.40 -21.89
CA PHE A 71 -19.12 -10.02 -20.88
C PHE A 71 -20.54 -10.52 -21.23
N TYR A 72 -20.84 -10.62 -22.52
CA TYR A 72 -22.17 -10.94 -23.02
C TYR A 72 -22.47 -12.45 -23.08
N GLU A 73 -21.47 -13.32 -22.95
CA GLU A 73 -21.71 -14.77 -22.90
C GLU A 73 -22.34 -15.21 -21.58
N GLU A 74 -22.12 -14.48 -20.48
CA GLU A 74 -22.59 -14.84 -19.13
C GLU A 74 -23.91 -14.18 -18.73
N GLN A 75 -24.27 -13.02 -19.29
CA GLN A 75 -25.52 -12.31 -18.99
C GLN A 75 -26.37 -12.08 -20.26
N PRO A 76 -27.36 -12.95 -20.55
CA PRO A 76 -28.22 -12.79 -21.71
C PRO A 76 -29.15 -11.59 -21.56
N GLY A 77 -28.72 -10.46 -22.12
CA GLY A 77 -29.42 -9.19 -22.19
C GLY A 77 -28.37 -8.10 -22.36
N ALA A 78 -28.19 -7.60 -23.58
CA ALA A 78 -27.16 -6.62 -23.87
C ALA A 78 -27.28 -5.42 -22.92
N VAL A 79 -26.28 -5.20 -22.07
CA VAL A 79 -26.20 -3.98 -21.28
C VAL A 79 -25.95 -2.86 -22.28
N GLU A 80 -26.96 -2.02 -22.52
CA GLU A 80 -26.83 -0.85 -23.39
C GLU A 80 -25.87 0.13 -22.72
N ILE A 81 -24.68 0.30 -23.29
CA ILE A 81 -23.68 1.23 -22.79
C ILE A 81 -24.24 2.64 -22.90
N SER A 82 -24.32 3.33 -21.77
CA SER A 82 -24.76 4.71 -21.72
C SER A 82 -23.67 5.66 -22.20
N ALA A 83 -24.04 6.60 -23.08
CA ALA A 83 -23.20 7.74 -23.44
C ALA A 83 -23.31 8.92 -22.45
N GLU A 84 -24.14 8.79 -21.39
CA GLU A 84 -24.27 9.83 -20.38
C GLU A 84 -22.98 9.96 -19.56
N PRO A 85 -22.63 11.18 -19.09
CA PRO A 85 -21.48 11.37 -18.22
C PRO A 85 -21.74 10.83 -16.81
N PHE A 86 -20.76 10.13 -16.27
CA PHE A 86 -20.76 9.60 -14.92
C PHE A 86 -19.74 10.39 -14.08
N PRO A 87 -20.13 10.97 -12.94
CA PRO A 87 -19.16 11.59 -12.04
C PRO A 87 -18.19 10.55 -11.47
N ILE A 88 -16.94 10.94 -11.29
CA ILE A 88 -15.94 10.14 -10.58
C ILE A 88 -15.93 10.56 -9.11
N ALA A 89 -16.21 9.61 -8.22
CA ALA A 89 -16.16 9.79 -6.78
C ALA A 89 -14.77 9.40 -6.26
N ALA A 90 -13.86 10.38 -6.22
CA ALA A 90 -12.51 10.24 -5.65
C ALA A 90 -12.52 10.29 -4.11
N GLU A 91 -11.56 9.63 -3.49
CA GLU A 91 -11.47 9.52 -2.02
C GLU A 91 -10.71 10.70 -1.39
N SER A 92 -9.63 11.17 -2.01
CA SER A 92 -8.65 12.09 -1.41
C SER A 92 -8.83 13.55 -1.82
N GLY A 93 -9.99 13.92 -2.38
CA GLY A 93 -10.33 15.31 -2.69
C GLY A 93 -10.28 15.64 -4.17
N LYS A 94 -9.58 16.73 -4.55
CA LYS A 94 -9.67 17.30 -5.90
C LYS A 94 -8.74 16.62 -6.89
N ILE A 95 -9.25 16.40 -8.09
CA ILE A 95 -8.54 15.83 -9.22
C ILE A 95 -7.94 16.97 -10.05
N VAL A 96 -6.64 16.87 -10.38
CA VAL A 96 -5.93 17.89 -11.17
C VAL A 96 -5.61 17.44 -12.59
N ASP A 97 -5.38 16.15 -12.81
CA ASP A 97 -5.18 15.55 -14.13
C ASP A 97 -5.58 14.06 -14.10
N ALA A 98 -5.67 13.44 -15.28
CA ALA A 98 -5.85 12.01 -15.42
C ALA A 98 -5.04 11.46 -16.59
N VAL A 99 -4.75 10.16 -16.53
CA VAL A 99 -4.28 9.36 -17.66
C VAL A 99 -5.17 8.13 -17.77
N ILE A 100 -5.52 7.76 -19.00
CA ILE A 100 -6.34 6.59 -19.28
C ILE A 100 -5.49 5.65 -20.14
N CYS A 101 -5.27 4.44 -19.66
CA CYS A 101 -4.33 3.49 -20.26
C CYS A 101 -4.84 2.06 -20.02
N GLN A 102 -4.67 1.17 -20.98
CA GLN A 102 -4.94 -0.26 -20.79
C GLN A 102 -3.73 -0.90 -20.12
N ILE A 103 -3.86 -1.33 -18.87
CA ILE A 103 -2.76 -1.87 -18.07
C ILE A 103 -3.20 -3.23 -17.50
N GLU A 104 -2.60 -4.32 -17.98
CA GLU A 104 -2.96 -5.69 -17.60
C GLU A 104 -2.96 -5.91 -16.07
N ALA A 105 -2.03 -5.30 -15.35
CA ALA A 105 -1.94 -5.44 -13.89
C ALA A 105 -3.15 -4.88 -13.14
N PHE A 106 -3.88 -3.95 -13.75
CA PHE A 106 -5.09 -3.31 -13.20
C PHE A 106 -6.37 -3.92 -13.77
N ASP A 107 -6.28 -4.99 -14.56
CA ASP A 107 -7.47 -5.61 -15.08
C ASP A 107 -8.17 -6.45 -14.02
N PHE A 108 -9.48 -6.25 -13.89
CA PHE A 108 -10.33 -6.97 -12.94
C PHE A 108 -11.16 -8.06 -13.61
N ASP A 109 -11.11 -8.17 -14.93
CA ASP A 109 -11.84 -9.20 -15.68
C ASP A 109 -10.89 -10.28 -16.20
N PRO A 110 -10.52 -11.28 -15.38
CA PRO A 110 -9.61 -12.35 -15.79
C PRO A 110 -10.22 -13.28 -16.85
N LEU A 111 -11.50 -13.12 -17.19
CA LEU A 111 -12.19 -13.91 -18.19
C LEU A 111 -12.19 -13.23 -19.57
N SER A 112 -11.82 -11.95 -19.63
CA SER A 112 -11.73 -11.20 -20.88
C SER A 112 -10.37 -11.38 -21.55
N ASP A 113 -10.35 -11.47 -22.89
CA ASP A 113 -9.11 -11.32 -23.67
C ASP A 113 -8.77 -9.83 -23.91
N PHE A 114 -9.62 -8.93 -23.40
CA PHE A 114 -9.54 -7.49 -23.58
C PHE A 114 -9.23 -6.79 -22.26
N VAL A 115 -8.12 -6.04 -22.22
CA VAL A 115 -7.72 -5.26 -21.05
C VAL A 115 -8.58 -4.00 -20.96
N LEU A 116 -9.38 -3.87 -19.91
CA LEU A 116 -10.21 -2.69 -19.70
C LEU A 116 -9.36 -1.42 -19.47
N PRO A 117 -9.77 -0.25 -19.99
CA PRO A 117 -9.09 1.01 -19.69
C PRO A 117 -9.13 1.33 -18.20
N SER A 118 -7.96 1.59 -17.63
CA SER A 118 -7.80 2.09 -16.26
C SER A 118 -7.63 3.60 -16.26
N ILE A 119 -8.33 4.28 -15.36
CA ILE A 119 -8.21 5.73 -15.16
C ILE A 119 -7.31 5.95 -13.94
N LEU A 120 -6.19 6.62 -14.15
CA LEU A 120 -5.27 7.05 -13.10
C LEU A 120 -5.47 8.55 -12.89
N LEU A 121 -5.89 8.93 -11.69
CA LEU A 121 -6.23 10.30 -11.31
C LEU A 121 -5.09 10.88 -10.50
N MET A 122 -4.54 12.01 -10.94
CA MET A 122 -3.59 12.79 -10.16
C MET A 122 -4.37 13.74 -9.24
N MET A 123 -4.04 13.71 -7.96
CA MET A 123 -4.74 14.45 -6.92
C MET A 123 -4.02 15.76 -6.58
N GLU A 124 -4.74 16.77 -6.08
CA GLU A 124 -4.17 18.08 -5.69
C GLU A 124 -3.11 17.96 -4.59
N ASP A 125 -3.21 16.93 -3.74
CA ASP A 125 -2.25 16.62 -2.67
C ASP A 125 -0.99 15.89 -3.17
N GLY A 126 -0.87 15.63 -4.48
CA GLY A 126 0.24 14.90 -5.08
C GLY A 126 0.12 13.38 -5.01
N GLY A 127 -1.04 12.84 -4.61
CA GLY A 127 -1.34 11.41 -4.70
C GLY A 127 -1.81 10.96 -6.07
N VAL A 128 -1.93 9.64 -6.22
CA VAL A 128 -2.54 9.00 -7.38
C VAL A 128 -3.63 8.05 -6.94
N GLU A 129 -4.81 8.20 -7.49
CA GLU A 129 -5.93 7.27 -7.33
C GLU A 129 -6.18 6.52 -8.63
N TRP A 130 -6.76 5.33 -8.51
CA TRP A 130 -7.11 4.51 -9.65
C TRP A 130 -8.61 4.21 -9.63
N ALA A 131 -9.24 4.30 -10.80
CA ALA A 131 -10.61 3.88 -11.06
C ALA A 131 -10.67 2.98 -12.30
N ILE A 132 -11.66 2.08 -12.32
CA ILE A 132 -11.93 1.24 -13.48
C ILE A 132 -13.01 1.90 -14.32
N ALA A 133 -12.75 2.06 -15.61
CA ALA A 133 -13.73 2.54 -16.58
C ALA A 133 -14.47 1.36 -17.23
N ASN A 134 -15.27 0.62 -16.45
CA ASN A 134 -16.07 -0.48 -16.98
C ASN A 134 -17.52 -0.03 -17.23
N PRO A 135 -17.94 0.21 -18.49
CA PRO A 135 -19.29 0.67 -18.80
C PRO A 135 -20.38 -0.36 -18.50
N PHE A 136 -20.04 -1.65 -18.47
CA PHE A 136 -21.02 -2.73 -18.35
C PHE A 136 -21.62 -2.86 -16.94
N PHE A 137 -20.98 -2.23 -15.94
CA PHE A 137 -21.47 -2.16 -14.57
C PHE A 137 -22.11 -0.82 -14.21
N MET A 138 -22.30 0.08 -15.19
CA MET A 138 -22.76 1.44 -14.94
C MET A 138 -24.24 1.63 -15.29
N THR A 139 -25.01 2.16 -14.36
CA THR A 139 -26.40 2.59 -14.57
C THR A 139 -26.48 4.12 -14.57
N PRO A 140 -27.24 4.76 -15.49
CA PRO A 140 -27.46 6.20 -15.48
C PRO A 140 -27.79 6.77 -14.08
N GLY A 141 -27.02 7.79 -13.67
CA GLY A 141 -27.13 8.41 -12.34
C GLY A 141 -26.19 7.85 -11.26
N GLU A 142 -25.44 6.79 -11.56
CA GLU A 142 -24.38 6.27 -10.68
C GLU A 142 -23.07 7.07 -10.85
N SER A 143 -22.11 6.79 -9.97
CA SER A 143 -20.75 7.37 -9.99
C SER A 143 -19.73 6.27 -10.21
N VAL A 144 -18.65 6.57 -10.92
CA VAL A 144 -17.47 5.69 -10.95
C VAL A 144 -16.68 5.94 -9.67
N HIS A 145 -16.54 4.93 -8.84
CA HIS A 145 -15.75 5.01 -7.62
C HIS A 145 -14.30 4.67 -7.92
N THR A 146 -13.39 5.41 -7.30
CA THR A 146 -11.99 4.97 -7.24
C THR A 146 -11.89 3.67 -6.47
N VAL A 147 -11.07 2.75 -6.96
CA VAL A 147 -10.83 1.44 -6.33
C VAL A 147 -9.91 1.62 -5.13
N MET A 148 -8.86 2.43 -5.29
CA MET A 148 -7.92 2.74 -4.22
C MET A 148 -7.04 3.94 -4.57
N ARG A 149 -6.45 4.53 -3.54
CA ARG A 149 -5.24 5.36 -3.64
C ARG A 149 -4.00 4.48 -3.71
N LEU A 150 -3.18 4.69 -4.73
CA LEU A 150 -1.94 3.94 -4.94
C LEU A 150 -0.88 4.33 -3.90
N PRO A 151 -0.35 3.38 -3.10
CA PRO A 151 0.56 3.71 -2.01
C PRO A 151 1.96 4.10 -2.52
N PHE A 152 2.73 4.77 -1.67
CA PHE A 152 4.12 5.16 -1.95
C PHE A 152 4.31 6.16 -3.11
N LEU A 153 3.22 6.65 -3.71
CA LEU A 153 3.23 7.73 -4.70
C LEU A 153 2.82 9.03 -4.01
N GLU A 154 3.80 9.88 -3.75
CA GLU A 154 3.62 11.16 -3.07
C GLU A 154 4.27 12.28 -3.88
N ASN A 155 3.73 13.50 -3.76
CA ASN A 155 4.22 14.69 -4.46
C ASN A 155 4.29 14.50 -5.99
N ILE A 156 3.40 13.69 -6.56
CA ILE A 156 3.29 13.46 -8.00
C ILE A 156 2.78 14.74 -8.67
N VAL A 157 3.46 15.14 -9.74
CA VAL A 157 3.16 16.35 -10.53
C VAL A 157 2.89 16.05 -12.01
N GLY A 158 3.08 14.80 -12.44
CA GLY A 158 2.81 14.37 -13.79
C GLY A 158 2.55 12.87 -13.90
N LEU A 159 1.75 12.50 -14.90
CA LEU A 159 1.49 11.13 -15.31
C LEU A 159 1.73 11.02 -16.83
N SER A 160 2.28 9.90 -17.30
CA SER A 160 2.39 9.57 -18.72
C SER A 160 2.06 8.11 -18.97
N CYS A 161 1.40 7.78 -20.10
CA CYS A 161 1.15 6.39 -20.53
C CYS A 161 2.13 6.07 -21.67
N GLU A 162 3.05 5.14 -21.42
CA GLU A 162 4.13 4.80 -22.32
C GLU A 162 4.40 3.29 -22.28
N ALA A 163 4.91 2.72 -23.38
CA ALA A 163 5.34 1.33 -23.38
C ALA A 163 6.71 1.20 -22.68
N GLU A 164 6.85 0.16 -21.86
CA GLU A 164 8.12 -0.09 -21.15
C GLU A 164 9.33 -0.16 -22.09
N ARG A 165 10.53 0.01 -21.53
CA ARG A 165 11.83 -0.22 -22.19
C ARG A 165 11.96 0.54 -23.50
N GLU A 166 11.62 1.83 -23.47
CA GLU A 166 11.68 2.72 -24.65
C GLU A 166 10.79 2.22 -25.81
N GLY A 167 9.59 1.69 -25.50
CA GLY A 167 8.58 1.34 -26.50
C GLY A 167 8.54 -0.13 -26.95
N MET A 168 9.10 -1.06 -26.17
CA MET A 168 9.17 -2.49 -26.52
C MET A 168 8.39 -3.42 -25.59
N GLY A 169 7.96 -2.95 -24.42
CA GLY A 169 7.18 -3.76 -23.48
C GLY A 169 5.71 -3.40 -23.43
N LEU A 170 5.05 -3.85 -22.37
CA LEU A 170 3.63 -3.58 -22.12
C LEU A 170 3.43 -2.07 -21.91
N MET A 171 2.23 -1.58 -22.23
CA MET A 171 1.83 -0.24 -21.86
C MET A 171 1.70 -0.15 -20.35
N THR A 172 2.24 0.92 -19.77
CA THR A 172 2.06 1.26 -18.37
C THR A 172 1.92 2.77 -18.21
N VAL A 173 1.61 3.19 -16.99
CA VAL A 173 1.64 4.59 -16.60
C VAL A 173 2.86 4.83 -15.70
N TYR A 174 3.59 5.89 -16.02
CA TYR A 174 4.65 6.41 -15.18
C TYR A 174 4.16 7.66 -14.45
N ALA A 175 4.41 7.71 -13.14
CA ALA A 175 4.19 8.88 -12.31
C ALA A 175 5.52 9.61 -12.09
N THR A 176 5.51 10.94 -12.20
CA THR A 176 6.70 11.77 -11.96
C THR A 176 6.47 12.66 -10.75
N ASP A 177 7.39 12.61 -9.78
CA ASP A 177 7.33 13.48 -8.60
C ASP A 177 7.90 14.89 -8.87
N ALA A 178 7.73 15.79 -7.90
CA ALA A 178 8.22 17.16 -7.97
C ALA A 178 9.76 17.28 -8.09
N ASP A 179 10.50 16.23 -7.72
CA ASP A 179 11.96 16.15 -7.85
C ASP A 179 12.40 15.57 -9.21
N GLY A 180 11.45 15.11 -10.04
CA GLY A 180 11.68 14.53 -11.35
C GLY A 180 12.03 13.04 -11.34
N ARG A 181 11.75 12.33 -10.24
CA ARG A 181 11.85 10.87 -10.17
C ARG A 181 10.63 10.24 -10.80
N GLU A 182 10.83 9.07 -11.40
CA GLU A 182 9.82 8.39 -12.19
C GLU A 182 9.50 7.03 -11.56
N TYR A 183 8.22 6.71 -11.51
CA TYR A 183 7.68 5.52 -10.84
C TYR A 183 6.71 4.81 -11.76
N ASP A 184 6.91 3.52 -12.02
CA ASP A 184 5.90 2.68 -12.68
C ASP A 184 4.76 2.40 -11.70
N VAL A 185 3.54 2.87 -12.03
CA VAL A 185 2.39 2.77 -11.11
C VAL A 185 2.01 1.31 -10.83
N ARG A 186 2.36 0.36 -11.70
CA ARG A 186 2.12 -1.07 -11.46
C ARG A 186 2.87 -1.57 -10.24
N ARG A 187 4.08 -1.05 -9.97
CA ARG A 187 4.84 -1.43 -8.77
C ARG A 187 4.15 -0.95 -7.51
N SER A 188 3.61 0.26 -7.52
CA SER A 188 2.79 0.74 -6.41
C SER A 188 1.58 -0.17 -6.17
N TYR A 189 0.90 -0.60 -7.23
CA TYR A 189 -0.19 -1.56 -7.16
C TYR A 189 0.23 -2.96 -6.66
N GLU A 190 1.35 -3.52 -7.14
CA GLU A 190 1.89 -4.81 -6.69
C GLU A 190 2.10 -4.85 -5.17
N PHE A 191 2.48 -3.70 -4.58
CA PHE A 191 2.69 -3.53 -3.14
C PHE A 191 1.52 -2.83 -2.42
N SER A 192 0.34 -2.78 -3.04
CA SER A 192 -0.89 -2.20 -2.47
C SER A 192 -1.25 -2.76 -1.09
N GLN A 193 -0.95 -4.04 -0.89
CA GLN A 193 -1.23 -4.77 0.33
C GLN A 193 -0.09 -4.69 1.36
N LEU A 194 1.06 -4.09 1.04
CA LEU A 194 2.27 -4.20 1.88
C LEU A 194 2.03 -3.75 3.33
N LEU A 195 1.21 -2.71 3.50
CA LEU A 195 0.85 -2.15 4.79
C LEU A 195 -0.37 -2.84 5.44
N GLN A 196 -0.95 -3.86 4.82
CA GLN A 196 -2.11 -4.60 5.31
C GLN A 196 -1.68 -5.69 6.30
N GLY A 197 -1.18 -5.27 7.45
CA GLY A 197 -1.12 -6.12 8.64
C GLY A 197 0.01 -7.14 8.63
N MET A 198 -0.31 -8.37 8.99
CA MET A 198 0.66 -9.43 9.24
C MET A 198 0.85 -10.30 8.01
N TRP A 199 2.11 -10.47 7.65
CA TRP A 199 2.59 -11.29 6.54
C TRP A 199 3.18 -12.58 7.10
N HIS A 200 2.61 -13.71 6.75
CA HIS A 200 2.95 -15.02 7.28
C HIS A 200 3.69 -15.88 6.25
N CYS A 201 4.78 -16.51 6.66
CA CYS A 201 5.54 -17.46 5.85
C CYS A 201 5.84 -18.72 6.66
N GLU A 202 5.42 -19.88 6.14
CA GLU A 202 5.85 -21.19 6.64
C GLU A 202 6.91 -21.77 5.73
N TYR A 203 7.92 -22.38 6.34
CA TYR A 203 8.98 -23.06 5.62
C TYR A 203 9.44 -24.32 6.34
N GLN A 204 9.68 -25.39 5.57
CA GLN A 204 10.16 -26.65 6.09
C GLN A 204 11.63 -26.89 5.70
N TYR A 205 12.50 -27.08 6.69
CA TYR A 205 13.88 -27.52 6.50
C TYR A 205 14.12 -28.83 7.23
N ARG A 206 14.38 -29.90 6.46
CA ARG A 206 14.51 -31.27 6.96
C ARG A 206 13.24 -31.71 7.70
N SER A 207 13.30 -31.84 9.03
CA SER A 207 12.20 -32.27 9.89
C SER A 207 11.70 -31.15 10.81
N SER A 208 12.18 -29.92 10.60
CA SER A 208 11.76 -28.74 11.34
C SER A 208 10.91 -27.86 10.45
N GLU A 209 9.82 -27.35 11.01
CA GLU A 209 8.95 -26.37 10.39
C GLU A 209 9.17 -25.04 11.11
N TYR A 210 9.39 -24.00 10.32
CA TYR A 210 9.63 -22.65 10.79
C TYR A 210 8.49 -21.79 10.30
N GLU A 211 8.19 -20.78 11.09
CA GLU A 211 7.18 -19.77 10.81
C GLU A 211 7.83 -18.39 10.94
N MET A 212 7.46 -17.47 10.05
CA MET A 212 7.92 -16.10 10.06
C MET A 212 6.75 -15.16 9.87
N HIS A 213 6.66 -14.16 10.74
CA HIS A 213 5.65 -13.10 10.69
C HIS A 213 6.33 -11.76 10.45
N MET A 214 5.88 -11.03 9.44
CA MET A 214 6.36 -9.69 9.11
C MET A 214 5.25 -8.65 9.19
N MET A 215 5.57 -7.43 9.61
CA MET A 215 4.64 -6.30 9.55
C MET A 215 5.35 -5.02 9.11
N PHE A 216 4.75 -4.31 8.18
CA PHE A 216 5.28 -3.07 7.60
C PHE A 216 4.49 -1.86 8.10
N GLY A 217 5.19 -0.89 8.67
CA GLY A 217 4.61 0.39 9.10
C GLY A 217 4.74 1.46 8.01
N LYS A 218 3.72 2.32 7.89
CA LYS A 218 3.72 3.50 6.99
C LYS A 218 4.92 4.44 7.20
N ASN A 219 5.53 4.41 8.38
CA ASN A 219 6.71 5.17 8.77
C ASN A 219 8.05 4.52 8.38
N GLY A 220 8.03 3.43 7.61
CA GLY A 220 9.22 2.68 7.22
C GLY A 220 9.74 1.73 8.29
N VAL A 221 8.99 1.48 9.36
CA VAL A 221 9.34 0.49 10.39
C VAL A 221 8.97 -0.91 9.93
N LEU A 222 9.83 -1.89 10.19
CA LEU A 222 9.59 -3.30 9.91
C LEU A 222 9.78 -4.12 11.18
N LYS A 223 8.84 -5.04 11.42
CA LYS A 223 8.95 -6.09 12.43
C LYS A 223 9.01 -7.45 11.77
N LEU A 224 9.83 -8.33 12.33
CA LEU A 224 9.99 -9.72 11.90
C LEU A 224 10.05 -10.61 13.14
N ASN A 225 9.10 -11.53 13.26
CA ASN A 225 9.16 -12.63 14.23
C ASN A 225 9.47 -13.93 13.47
N LYS A 226 10.32 -14.79 14.04
CA LYS A 226 10.60 -16.13 13.54
C LYS A 226 10.42 -17.11 14.69
N SER A 227 9.72 -18.21 14.47
CA SER A 227 9.49 -19.24 15.47
C SER A 227 9.61 -20.63 14.85
N LEU A 228 9.74 -21.64 15.70
CA LEU A 228 9.65 -23.04 15.33
C LEU A 228 8.20 -23.43 15.47
N LEU A 229 7.60 -23.88 14.37
CA LEU A 229 6.19 -24.27 14.37
C LEU A 229 6.01 -25.43 15.37
N TYR A 230 4.97 -25.32 16.21
CA TYR A 230 4.66 -26.25 17.30
C TYR A 230 5.70 -26.32 18.45
N SER A 231 6.52 -25.28 18.63
CA SER A 231 7.46 -25.19 19.74
C SER A 231 7.39 -23.84 20.44
N ASP A 232 7.18 -23.86 21.75
CA ASP A 232 7.30 -22.67 22.60
C ASP A 232 8.76 -22.39 23.00
N ASP A 233 9.70 -23.24 22.55
CA ASP A 233 11.09 -23.23 23.02
C ASP A 233 11.98 -22.29 22.19
N TRP A 234 11.53 -21.82 21.02
CA TRP A 234 12.32 -20.96 20.14
C TRP A 234 11.45 -19.94 19.40
N GLY A 235 11.69 -18.67 19.67
CA GLY A 235 11.13 -17.53 18.97
C GLY A 235 12.09 -16.34 19.05
N VAL A 236 12.29 -15.66 17.93
CA VAL A 236 13.15 -14.47 17.82
C VAL A 236 12.42 -13.35 17.11
N ALA A 237 12.49 -12.16 17.70
CA ALA A 237 11.82 -10.99 17.18
C ALA A 237 12.87 -9.93 16.83
N TYR A 238 12.66 -9.28 15.70
CA TYR A 238 13.49 -8.22 15.17
C TYR A 238 12.62 -6.99 14.91
N THR A 239 13.20 -5.83 15.12
CA THR A 239 12.61 -4.53 14.79
C THR A 239 13.64 -3.66 14.08
N GLY A 240 13.19 -2.81 13.17
CA GLY A 240 14.06 -1.89 12.47
C GLY A 240 13.33 -1.20 11.35
N THR A 241 14.01 -1.01 10.23
CA THR A 241 13.47 -0.25 9.09
C THR A 241 13.46 -1.05 7.81
N TYR A 242 12.60 -0.64 6.89
CA TYR A 242 12.62 -1.08 5.52
C TYR A 242 12.61 0.10 4.55
N THR A 243 13.03 -0.15 3.33
CA THR A 243 12.87 0.78 2.21
C THR A 243 12.46 0.00 0.98
N LEU A 244 11.31 0.35 0.42
CA LEU A 244 10.84 -0.15 -0.87
C LEU A 244 11.34 0.80 -1.96
N HIS A 245 12.15 0.29 -2.88
CA HIS A 245 12.75 1.07 -3.96
C HIS A 245 11.85 0.98 -5.19
N LEU A 246 11.22 2.10 -5.55
CA LEU A 246 10.28 2.17 -6.69
C LEU A 246 10.74 3.10 -7.82
N ASP A 247 11.79 3.90 -7.60
CA ASP A 247 12.30 4.87 -8.56
C ASP A 247 13.04 4.18 -9.73
N GLU A 248 12.52 4.36 -10.94
CA GLU A 248 13.07 3.85 -12.21
C GLU A 248 14.47 4.38 -12.49
N GLY A 249 14.79 5.58 -11.98
CA GLY A 249 16.12 6.20 -12.09
C GLY A 249 17.21 5.53 -11.25
N MET A 250 16.86 4.61 -10.37
CA MET A 250 17.78 3.94 -9.43
C MET A 250 18.60 4.93 -8.60
N SER A 251 17.99 6.02 -8.11
CA SER A 251 18.72 7.08 -7.38
C SER A 251 19.47 6.58 -6.13
N GLY A 252 19.11 5.43 -5.57
CA GLY A 252 19.81 4.73 -4.49
C GLY A 252 20.78 3.61 -4.92
N GLY A 253 20.99 3.40 -6.23
CA GLY A 253 21.78 2.29 -6.77
C GLY A 253 21.07 0.93 -6.74
N LEU A 254 19.83 0.88 -6.26
CA LEU A 254 18.97 -0.29 -6.25
C LEU A 254 17.89 -0.16 -7.32
N ARG A 255 17.41 -1.30 -7.81
CA ARG A 255 16.42 -1.37 -8.88
C ARG A 255 15.00 -1.17 -8.32
N PRO A 256 14.05 -0.70 -9.15
CA PRO A 256 12.63 -0.77 -8.85
C PRO A 256 12.20 -2.18 -8.45
N GLY A 257 11.32 -2.28 -7.46
CA GLY A 257 10.86 -3.56 -6.89
C GLY A 257 11.87 -4.24 -5.96
N MET A 258 12.87 -3.52 -5.46
CA MET A 258 13.74 -4.04 -4.40
C MET A 258 13.26 -3.60 -3.02
N LEU A 259 13.39 -4.48 -2.04
CA LEU A 259 13.17 -4.20 -0.62
C LEU A 259 14.50 -4.29 0.12
N SER A 260 14.90 -3.21 0.79
CA SER A 260 16.01 -3.24 1.75
C SER A 260 15.48 -3.29 3.16
N VAL A 261 16.17 -4.02 4.04
CA VAL A 261 15.85 -4.10 5.47
C VAL A 261 17.10 -3.85 6.30
N ASP A 262 16.91 -3.20 7.44
CA ASP A 262 17.93 -3.03 8.48
C ASP A 262 17.25 -3.26 9.83
N LEU A 263 17.47 -4.45 10.39
CA LEU A 263 16.78 -4.96 11.56
C LEU A 263 17.75 -5.26 12.69
N THR A 264 17.31 -5.07 13.92
CA THR A 264 18.04 -5.45 15.14
C THR A 264 17.16 -6.34 16.00
N LEU A 265 17.78 -7.29 16.70
CA LEU A 265 17.09 -8.14 17.66
C LEU A 265 16.35 -7.29 18.71
N ALA A 266 15.07 -7.58 18.94
CA ALA A 266 14.22 -6.85 19.87
C ALA A 266 14.72 -7.03 21.33
N SER A 267 14.53 -6.00 22.15
CA SER A 267 14.93 -5.98 23.56
C SER A 267 14.21 -7.06 24.38
N GLY A 268 14.90 -7.65 25.36
CA GLY A 268 14.26 -8.45 26.41
C GLY A 268 13.97 -9.93 26.10
N GLN A 269 14.48 -10.46 25.00
CA GLN A 269 14.42 -11.90 24.75
C GLN A 269 15.44 -12.65 25.64
N ASP A 270 15.01 -13.76 26.28
CA ASP A 270 15.88 -14.60 27.10
C ASP A 270 16.96 -15.26 26.22
N LEU A 271 18.16 -14.64 26.18
CA LEU A 271 19.30 -14.98 25.31
C LEU A 271 19.77 -16.45 25.35
N VAL A 272 19.30 -17.24 26.32
CA VAL A 272 19.71 -18.64 26.51
C VAL A 272 19.23 -19.54 25.36
N TYR A 273 18.16 -19.16 24.65
CA TYR A 273 17.57 -19.95 23.56
C TYR A 273 17.88 -19.41 22.15
N ILE A 274 18.63 -18.31 22.04
CA ILE A 274 18.81 -17.51 20.80
C ILE A 274 20.26 -17.54 20.28
N MET A 275 21.12 -18.36 20.86
CA MET A 275 22.59 -18.29 20.68
C MET A 275 23.11 -18.34 19.22
N ASP A 276 22.32 -18.82 18.26
CA ASP A 276 22.72 -18.99 16.86
C ASP A 276 22.10 -17.95 15.90
N GLU A 277 21.29 -17.00 16.39
CA GLU A 277 20.68 -15.95 15.56
C GLU A 277 21.54 -14.67 15.55
N PRO A 278 21.59 -13.95 14.41
CA PRO A 278 22.36 -12.71 14.32
C PRO A 278 21.73 -11.59 15.14
N GLU A 279 22.55 -10.71 15.73
CA GLU A 279 22.06 -9.52 16.45
C GLU A 279 21.39 -8.51 15.50
N THR A 280 21.78 -8.52 14.22
CA THR A 280 21.31 -7.59 13.18
C THR A 280 21.10 -8.31 11.86
N ILE A 281 20.15 -7.84 11.05
CA ILE A 281 19.93 -8.30 9.67
C ILE A 281 19.90 -7.07 8.76
N ALA A 282 20.94 -6.89 7.94
CA ALA A 282 21.02 -5.83 6.95
C ALA A 282 21.09 -6.45 5.54
N GLY A 283 19.95 -6.50 4.85
CA GLY A 283 19.78 -7.25 3.60
C GLY A 283 19.02 -6.49 2.52
N SER A 284 19.17 -6.93 1.28
CA SER A 284 18.36 -6.45 0.15
C SER A 284 17.81 -7.60 -0.67
N PHE A 285 16.57 -7.45 -1.10
CA PHE A 285 15.76 -8.50 -1.71
C PHE A 285 15.11 -7.98 -2.99
N PHE A 286 15.03 -8.81 -4.02
CA PHE A 286 14.04 -8.60 -5.07
C PHE A 286 12.68 -8.94 -4.48
N ALA A 287 11.76 -7.99 -4.53
CA ALA A 287 10.41 -8.15 -4.03
C ALA A 287 9.45 -8.32 -5.22
N ASN A 288 8.53 -9.27 -5.09
CA ASN A 288 7.45 -9.49 -6.03
C ASN A 288 6.15 -9.55 -5.22
N GLY A 289 5.24 -8.61 -5.48
CA GLY A 289 3.97 -8.49 -4.76
C GLY A 289 2.80 -8.90 -5.65
N GLY A 290 1.83 -9.58 -5.06
CA GLY A 290 0.62 -10.05 -5.76
C GLY A 290 -0.49 -9.01 -5.91
N GLY A 291 -0.26 -7.75 -5.55
CA GLY A 291 -1.33 -6.76 -5.42
C GLY A 291 -2.43 -7.29 -4.50
N PHE A 292 -3.69 -7.28 -4.96
CA PHE A 292 -4.83 -7.78 -4.18
C PHE A 292 -4.81 -9.28 -3.84
N GLU A 293 -3.99 -10.09 -4.52
CA GLU A 293 -3.87 -11.52 -4.18
C GLU A 293 -3.22 -11.75 -2.80
N GLY A 294 -2.57 -10.73 -2.24
CA GLY A 294 -2.10 -10.76 -0.85
C GLY A 294 -0.89 -11.68 -0.63
N TRP A 295 0.02 -11.76 -1.59
CA TRP A 295 1.30 -12.47 -1.42
C TRP A 295 2.49 -11.56 -1.69
N LEU A 296 3.61 -11.86 -1.03
CA LEU A 296 4.89 -11.15 -1.16
C LEU A 296 6.02 -12.18 -1.21
N SER A 297 6.70 -12.28 -2.34
CA SER A 297 7.91 -13.08 -2.47
C SER A 297 9.15 -12.20 -2.37
N LEU A 298 10.05 -12.57 -1.48
CA LEU A 298 11.35 -11.94 -1.29
C LEU A 298 12.44 -12.90 -1.73
N TYR A 299 13.27 -12.49 -2.69
CA TYR A 299 14.44 -13.25 -3.17
C TYR A 299 15.70 -12.53 -2.73
N HIS A 300 16.54 -13.19 -1.94
CA HIS A 300 17.78 -12.61 -1.43
C HIS A 300 18.69 -12.17 -2.58
N SER A 301 19.18 -10.93 -2.50
CA SER A 301 20.07 -10.35 -3.51
C SER A 301 21.46 -10.06 -2.92
N ASP A 302 21.52 -9.36 -1.79
CA ASP A 302 22.78 -8.95 -1.14
C ASP A 302 22.59 -8.78 0.38
N GLY A 303 23.70 -8.71 1.11
CA GLY A 303 23.72 -8.57 2.57
C GLY A 303 23.28 -9.84 3.31
N ASP A 304 22.65 -9.66 4.46
CA ASP A 304 22.20 -10.76 5.32
C ASP A 304 20.87 -11.35 4.82
N PRO A 305 20.69 -12.69 4.86
CA PRO A 305 19.41 -13.32 4.57
C PRO A 305 18.41 -13.06 5.71
N LEU A 306 17.10 -13.10 5.41
CA LEU A 306 16.07 -13.00 6.46
C LEU A 306 16.13 -14.17 7.45
N HIS A 307 16.48 -15.37 6.98
CA HIS A 307 16.59 -16.55 7.82
C HIS A 307 17.69 -17.50 7.34
N THR A 308 18.26 -18.25 8.29
CA THR A 308 19.26 -19.28 8.04
C THR A 308 18.84 -20.57 8.73
N ALA A 309 18.54 -21.61 7.96
CA ALA A 309 18.12 -22.90 8.49
C ALA A 309 19.31 -23.88 8.49
N GLY A 310 19.76 -24.31 9.67
CA GLY A 310 20.88 -25.24 9.80
C GLY A 310 22.20 -24.72 9.20
N GLY A 311 22.43 -23.41 9.27
CA GLY A 311 23.60 -22.74 8.69
C GLY A 311 23.52 -22.49 7.18
N VAL A 312 22.37 -22.77 6.54
CA VAL A 312 22.14 -22.50 5.12
C VAL A 312 21.22 -21.29 4.98
N PRO A 313 21.64 -20.21 4.29
CA PRO A 313 20.80 -19.04 4.09
C PRO A 313 19.59 -19.40 3.21
N MET A 314 18.42 -18.87 3.55
CA MET A 314 17.24 -18.97 2.68
C MET A 314 17.38 -18.01 1.50
N GLU A 315 17.35 -18.56 0.28
CA GLU A 315 17.44 -17.77 -0.95
C GLU A 315 16.12 -17.06 -1.29
N SER A 316 14.98 -17.60 -0.85
CA SER A 316 13.68 -16.96 -1.03
C SER A 316 12.70 -17.30 0.09
N CYS A 317 11.79 -16.36 0.35
CA CYS A 317 10.66 -16.51 1.27
C CYS A 317 9.41 -15.98 0.57
N THR A 318 8.29 -16.70 0.66
CA THR A 318 6.99 -16.22 0.18
C THR A 318 6.06 -16.08 1.36
N PHE A 319 5.59 -14.86 1.55
CA PHE A 319 4.65 -14.48 2.59
C PHE A 319 3.26 -14.35 2.00
N TRP A 320 2.26 -14.65 2.82
CA TRP A 320 0.84 -14.46 2.56
C TRP A 320 0.30 -13.51 3.61
N VAL A 321 -0.48 -12.53 3.20
CA VAL A 321 -1.16 -11.66 4.15
C VAL A 321 -2.22 -12.48 4.89
N ASP A 322 -2.17 -12.44 6.21
CA ASP A 322 -3.15 -13.13 7.04
C ASP A 322 -4.37 -12.23 7.26
N TYR A 323 -5.36 -12.36 6.36
CA TYR A 323 -6.63 -11.64 6.50
C TYR A 323 -7.48 -12.17 7.66
N ALA A 324 -7.27 -13.41 8.11
CA ALA A 324 -8.15 -14.09 9.06
C ALA A 324 -7.95 -13.61 10.50
N SER A 325 -6.82 -12.97 10.80
CA SER A 325 -6.41 -12.70 12.16
C SER A 325 -6.92 -11.34 12.69
N GLY A 326 -7.59 -10.50 11.86
CA GLY A 326 -8.10 -9.20 12.34
C GLY A 326 -9.19 -8.50 11.51
N ALA A 327 -9.35 -8.82 10.22
CA ALA A 327 -10.26 -8.09 9.36
C ALA A 327 -11.65 -8.75 9.30
N LYS A 328 -12.52 -8.45 10.28
CA LYS A 328 -13.97 -8.62 10.05
C LYS A 328 -14.62 -7.45 9.30
N ASP A 329 -14.00 -6.27 9.34
CA ASP A 329 -14.65 -5.04 8.86
C ASP A 329 -13.75 -4.14 7.97
N GLY A 330 -12.73 -4.68 7.28
CA GLY A 330 -11.91 -3.91 6.32
C GLY A 330 -10.97 -2.85 6.93
N GLU A 331 -11.05 -2.58 8.23
CA GLU A 331 -10.18 -1.65 8.97
C GLU A 331 -9.42 -2.32 10.14
N GLY A 332 -9.54 -3.65 10.28
CA GLY A 332 -8.93 -4.43 11.35
C GLY A 332 -7.57 -4.99 10.95
N THR A 333 -6.59 -4.11 10.79
CA THR A 333 -5.21 -4.50 10.50
C THR A 333 -4.53 -4.94 11.81
N PHE A 334 -3.63 -5.94 11.79
CA PHE A 334 -2.65 -6.11 12.87
C PHE A 334 -1.83 -4.85 12.92
N LEU A 335 -2.08 -4.03 13.94
CA LEU A 335 -1.40 -2.77 14.07
C LEU A 335 -0.53 -2.88 15.29
N SER A 336 0.75 -3.14 15.02
CA SER A 336 1.81 -2.91 15.97
C SER A 336 1.66 -1.50 16.55
N SER A 337 1.78 -1.37 17.87
CA SER A 337 1.67 -0.07 18.53
C SER A 337 2.71 0.94 18.02
N ASP A 338 3.81 0.49 17.42
CA ASP A 338 4.84 1.34 16.82
C ASP A 338 4.43 1.99 15.49
N PHE A 339 3.29 1.59 14.92
CA PHE A 339 2.78 2.14 13.65
C PHE A 339 1.74 3.25 13.87
N PHE A 340 1.21 3.35 15.09
CA PHE A 340 0.22 4.34 15.46
C PHE A 340 0.85 5.68 15.82
N ASP A 341 0.26 6.78 15.37
CA ASP A 341 0.38 8.02 16.13
C ASP A 341 -0.39 7.95 17.47
N ASP A 342 -0.31 8.99 18.27
CA ASP A 342 -0.94 8.99 19.60
C ASP A 342 -2.48 8.91 19.53
N GLU A 343 -3.10 9.48 18.49
CA GLU A 343 -4.56 9.47 18.31
C GLU A 343 -5.03 8.11 17.81
N GLU A 344 -4.33 7.52 16.83
CA GLU A 344 -4.56 6.16 16.33
C GLU A 344 -4.43 5.12 17.45
N LEU A 345 -3.43 5.28 18.34
CA LEU A 345 -3.22 4.37 19.48
C LEU A 345 -4.40 4.43 20.46
N VAL A 346 -4.92 5.62 20.73
CA VAL A 346 -6.09 5.81 21.61
C VAL A 346 -7.34 5.21 20.96
N ASP A 347 -7.60 5.51 19.69
CA ASP A 347 -8.75 4.97 18.97
C ASP A 347 -8.72 3.44 18.92
N TYR A 348 -7.54 2.86 18.68
CA TYR A 348 -7.34 1.42 18.73
C TYR A 348 -7.77 0.79 20.06
N ILE A 349 -7.40 1.41 21.20
CA ILE A 349 -7.81 0.93 22.52
C ILE A 349 -9.32 1.05 22.70
N VAL A 350 -9.90 2.21 22.36
CA VAL A 350 -11.35 2.48 22.50
C VAL A 350 -12.18 1.52 21.66
N ARG A 351 -11.74 1.23 20.44
CA ARG A 351 -12.41 0.31 19.51
C ARG A 351 -12.40 -1.13 20.01
N ASN A 352 -11.28 -1.59 20.57
CA ASN A 352 -11.07 -3.00 20.91
C ASN A 352 -11.38 -3.35 22.37
N VAL A 353 -11.40 -2.37 23.28
CA VAL A 353 -11.68 -2.58 24.70
C VAL A 353 -13.00 -1.88 25.07
N PRO A 354 -14.13 -2.61 25.22
CA PRO A 354 -15.42 -2.01 25.57
C PRO A 354 -15.36 -1.13 26.82
N GLY A 355 -14.56 -1.53 27.81
CA GLY A 355 -14.35 -0.73 29.02
C GLY A 355 -13.71 0.64 28.75
N ALA A 356 -12.79 0.75 27.80
CA ALA A 356 -12.18 2.03 27.44
C ALA A 356 -13.18 2.95 26.72
N ARG A 357 -14.02 2.38 25.85
CA ARG A 357 -15.13 3.11 25.21
C ARG A 357 -16.13 3.68 26.22
N GLU A 358 -16.48 2.90 27.23
CA GLU A 358 -17.36 3.37 28.31
C GLU A 358 -16.74 4.57 29.06
N LEU A 359 -15.41 4.59 29.27
CA LEU A 359 -14.73 5.73 29.90
C LEU A 359 -14.82 7.00 29.04
N THR A 360 -14.58 6.88 27.74
CA THR A 360 -14.68 8.03 26.81
C THR A 360 -16.12 8.52 26.67
N ASP A 361 -17.09 7.62 26.63
CA ASP A 361 -18.52 7.96 26.58
C ASP A 361 -18.98 8.70 27.85
N LEU A 362 -18.31 8.46 28.99
CA LEU A 362 -18.52 9.18 30.24
C LEU A 362 -17.75 10.51 30.33
N GLY A 363 -17.02 10.88 29.28
CA GLY A 363 -16.32 12.16 29.16
C GLY A 363 -14.86 12.16 29.62
N MET A 364 -14.24 10.99 29.81
CA MET A 364 -12.80 10.93 30.03
C MET A 364 -12.04 11.24 28.74
N SER A 365 -10.85 11.82 28.91
CA SER A 365 -9.88 12.04 27.85
C SER A 365 -8.73 11.05 27.98
N ALA A 366 -8.06 10.78 26.86
CA ALA A 366 -6.88 9.93 26.83
C ALA A 366 -5.60 10.78 26.67
N LEU A 367 -4.50 10.28 27.24
CA LEU A 367 -3.19 10.91 27.18
C LEU A 367 -2.11 9.85 26.96
N VAL A 368 -1.43 9.94 25.82
CA VAL A 368 -0.19 9.18 25.55
C VAL A 368 0.97 9.99 26.09
N THR A 369 1.69 9.45 27.09
CA THR A 369 2.73 10.20 27.82
C THR A 369 4.14 9.98 27.24
N GLY A 370 4.28 9.03 26.31
CA GLY A 370 5.57 8.51 25.87
C GLY A 370 6.26 7.59 26.89
N GLU A 371 5.58 7.27 28.01
CA GLU A 371 6.01 6.24 28.94
C GLU A 371 5.91 4.87 28.27
N ILE A 372 6.86 3.98 28.59
CA ILE A 372 6.89 2.61 28.10
C ILE A 372 6.85 1.62 29.27
N THR A 373 6.06 0.57 29.12
CA THR A 373 6.05 -0.57 30.02
C THR A 373 6.70 -1.77 29.34
N PHE A 374 7.69 -2.38 29.99
CA PHE A 374 8.25 -3.63 29.50
C PHE A 374 7.41 -4.81 29.98
N MET A 375 6.79 -5.52 29.04
CA MET A 375 6.03 -6.75 29.29
C MET A 375 6.88 -7.95 28.87
N ARG A 376 7.01 -8.95 29.75
CA ARG A 376 7.80 -10.15 29.45
C ARG A 376 7.17 -10.88 28.26
N PHE A 377 7.97 -11.24 27.26
CA PHE A 377 7.58 -11.86 25.99
C PHE A 377 6.92 -10.95 24.95
N GLU A 378 6.29 -9.85 25.37
CA GLU A 378 5.72 -8.84 24.48
C GLU A 378 6.75 -7.78 24.04
N GLY A 379 7.65 -7.39 24.94
CA GLY A 379 8.63 -6.32 24.72
C GLY A 379 8.18 -4.95 25.23
N ASP A 380 8.69 -3.89 24.60
CA ASP A 380 8.42 -2.50 24.97
C ASP A 380 7.00 -2.08 24.54
N CYS A 381 6.10 -1.87 25.50
CA CYS A 381 4.70 -1.51 25.28
C CYS A 381 4.49 0.00 25.46
N ARG A 382 3.57 0.60 24.70
CA ARG A 382 3.24 2.03 24.78
C ARG A 382 2.10 2.28 25.77
N ASP A 383 2.33 3.17 26.74
CA ASP A 383 1.38 3.45 27.80
C ASP A 383 0.38 4.56 27.44
N VAL A 384 -0.89 4.34 27.77
CA VAL A 384 -1.99 5.27 27.54
C VAL A 384 -2.82 5.44 28.82
N TRP A 385 -2.92 6.68 29.28
CA TRP A 385 -3.72 7.04 30.44
C TRP A 385 -5.09 7.56 30.01
N PHE A 386 -6.15 6.99 30.57
CA PHE A 386 -7.49 7.57 30.52
C PHE A 386 -7.77 8.28 31.85
N GLY A 387 -8.37 9.46 31.76
CA GLY A 387 -8.62 10.27 32.94
C GLY A 387 -9.36 11.57 32.66
N THR A 388 -9.39 12.43 33.66
CA THR A 388 -10.12 13.69 33.60
C THR A 388 -9.18 14.83 33.23
N ASP A 389 -9.47 15.52 32.13
CA ASP A 389 -8.74 16.70 31.69
C ASP A 389 -9.28 17.97 32.38
N HIS A 390 -8.52 18.51 33.34
CA HIS A 390 -8.81 19.80 33.97
C HIS A 390 -7.97 20.90 33.34
N PRO A 391 -8.43 22.17 33.36
CA PRO A 391 -7.69 23.29 32.78
C PRO A 391 -6.25 23.45 33.26
N ASP A 392 -5.95 22.98 34.47
CA ASP A 392 -4.63 23.11 35.09
C ASP A 392 -3.80 21.81 35.07
N GLN A 393 -4.43 20.65 34.84
CA GLN A 393 -3.76 19.34 34.88
C GLN A 393 -4.63 18.19 34.35
N PHE A 394 -3.98 17.17 33.81
CA PHE A 394 -4.59 15.88 33.51
C PHE A 394 -4.52 14.96 34.73
N VAL A 395 -5.65 14.43 35.20
CA VAL A 395 -5.70 13.47 36.31
C VAL A 395 -5.71 12.05 35.73
N LYS A 396 -4.61 11.33 35.93
CA LYS A 396 -4.41 9.92 35.52
C LYS A 396 -5.28 8.98 36.35
N GLU A 397 -6.20 8.22 35.73
CA GLU A 397 -7.16 7.35 36.44
C GLU A 397 -7.04 5.88 36.05
N VAL A 398 -7.06 5.56 34.76
CA VAL A 398 -6.95 4.19 34.24
C VAL A 398 -5.75 4.12 33.30
N LEU A 399 -4.91 3.09 33.47
CA LEU A 399 -3.73 2.87 32.65
C LEU A 399 -3.92 1.63 31.77
N TYR A 400 -3.72 1.83 30.47
CA TYR A 400 -3.55 0.77 29.50
C TYR A 400 -2.13 0.77 28.97
N THR A 401 -1.66 -0.38 28.52
CA THR A 401 -0.44 -0.48 27.72
C THR A 401 -0.72 -1.35 26.50
N VAL A 402 -0.13 -1.00 25.36
CA VAL A 402 -0.33 -1.71 24.09
C VAL A 402 1.01 -2.28 23.63
N GLY A 403 1.02 -3.61 23.51
CA GLY A 403 2.18 -4.38 23.09
C GLY A 403 2.60 -4.09 21.65
N PRO A 404 3.86 -4.37 21.30
CA PRO A 404 4.40 -4.28 19.95
C PRO A 404 3.58 -5.01 18.88
N TRP A 405 2.74 -5.98 19.26
CA TRP A 405 1.92 -6.77 18.34
C TRP A 405 0.42 -6.47 18.49
N GLY A 406 0.05 -5.40 19.20
CA GLY A 406 -1.34 -4.94 19.33
C GLY A 406 -2.11 -5.51 20.53
N ALA A 407 -1.52 -6.43 21.31
CA ALA A 407 -2.14 -6.87 22.56
C ALA A 407 -2.34 -5.69 23.52
N ILE A 408 -3.51 -5.60 24.15
CA ILE A 408 -3.87 -4.50 25.07
C ILE A 408 -4.01 -5.07 26.48
N TYR A 409 -3.29 -4.46 27.42
CA TYR A 409 -3.36 -4.79 28.83
C TYR A 409 -3.85 -3.58 29.63
N MET A 410 -4.57 -3.84 30.71
CA MET A 410 -4.97 -2.83 31.67
C MET A 410 -4.27 -3.09 33.00
N TYR A 411 -3.69 -2.05 33.59
CA TYR A 411 -3.03 -2.17 34.89
C TYR A 411 -4.07 -2.24 36.01
N ASN A 412 -3.97 -3.25 36.87
CA ASN A 412 -4.76 -3.39 38.08
C ASN A 412 -3.94 -2.93 39.30
N PRO A 413 -4.21 -1.75 39.87
CA PRO A 413 -3.43 -1.23 40.99
C PRO A 413 -3.66 -1.97 42.32
N VAL A 414 -4.69 -2.83 42.41
CA VAL A 414 -4.98 -3.61 43.63
C VAL A 414 -4.13 -4.86 43.70
N SER A 415 -3.98 -5.57 42.57
CA SER A 415 -3.13 -6.77 42.47
C SER A 415 -1.69 -6.45 42.09
N ASP A 416 -1.42 -5.24 41.58
CA ASP A 416 -0.12 -4.86 41.00
C ASP A 416 0.26 -5.74 39.79
N GLU A 417 -0.73 -5.99 38.93
CA GLU A 417 -0.62 -6.89 37.78
C GLU A 417 -1.23 -6.27 36.52
N TRP A 418 -0.74 -6.70 35.36
CA TRP A 418 -1.33 -6.38 34.06
C TRP A 418 -2.34 -7.45 33.66
N GLU A 419 -3.55 -7.02 33.30
CA GLU A 419 -4.63 -7.91 32.89
C GLU A 419 -4.87 -7.76 31.39
N GLY A 420 -4.77 -8.86 30.64
CA GLY A 420 -5.09 -8.90 29.21
C GLY A 420 -6.54 -8.50 28.96
N ARG A 421 -6.74 -7.51 28.08
CA ARG A 421 -8.05 -6.99 27.68
C ARG A 421 -8.39 -7.29 26.23
N PHE A 422 -7.36 -7.41 25.41
CA PHE A 422 -7.47 -7.76 24.01
C PHE A 422 -6.17 -8.43 23.57
N GLU A 423 -6.27 -9.55 22.86
CA GLU A 423 -5.16 -10.21 22.19
C GLU A 423 -5.58 -10.40 20.74
N PRO A 424 -4.87 -9.77 19.78
CA PRO A 424 -5.14 -10.04 18.37
C PRO A 424 -4.70 -11.49 18.06
N TYR A 425 -5.37 -12.12 17.08
CA TYR A 425 -5.16 -13.55 16.77
C TYR A 425 -3.68 -13.81 16.42
N GLY A 426 -3.02 -14.76 17.10
CA GLY A 426 -1.62 -15.10 16.80
C GLY A 426 -0.56 -14.34 17.62
N ALA A 427 -0.94 -13.49 18.58
CA ALA A 427 -0.02 -12.84 19.51
C ALA A 427 0.39 -13.74 20.71
N GLY A 428 0.36 -15.08 20.57
CA GLY A 428 0.55 -16.03 21.67
C GLY A 428 1.67 -17.04 21.46
#